data_AF-A0A6L7MNG6-F1
#
_entry.id   AF-A0A6L7MNG6-F1
#
_cell.length_a   1.000
_cell.length_b   1.000
_cell.length_c   1.000
_cell.angle_alpha   90.00
_cell.angle_beta   90.00
_cell.angle_gamma   90.00
#
_symmetry.space_group_name_H-M   'P 1'
#
loop_
_entity.id
_entity.type
_entity.pdbx_description
1 polymer ?
#
loop_
_entity_poly.entity_id
_entity_poly.type
_entity_poly.pdbx_seq_one_letter_code
_entity_poly.pdbx_strand_id
1 'polypeptide(L)'
;MTDDGNRAGRANEGSPEALAGYCWPQSVLPGETVTLHCHCEASAYAAKVVREGASGRTVFESTTLQGTVQTMPGDLASRGCGWNPSLDIVVDRGWPSGMYVVRLEDEDGNSAEAFFVVRTSEPADALLVLSTTTWSAYNDWGGPSFYVGGRISSAQRPLPRGFLHKEDPERYRVARFRSLSDEERAAVRRRYSPWCVTAGWANWEWLFVRWAESQGWRLGYATSSDLDRDPGLLEGWPAYVSVGHDEYWSAGMRDTVEDYVDAGGNAAFFSGNTAFWQVRFEDGYSRIVGYKNAIRDDPAFDPAGAPTLSTMWSDPLVGRPENEMTGVSFTRGGYAHIANSPRGTGGYTVWRPDHWAFASLPLRAGDVLGAAGTVVGYECDGCELELRDGLPFATGRDGTPRDFSVLATAPAHLWETSEAVGGMDDSYIGELNWVAERIGGADTPENRLRFAHGRAVLGTFRRGRGEVFTTGCTDWAYGLTHNDVTTVTTNVLERFVHGHGQAAGAR
;
A
#
# COMPACT_ATOMS: atom_id res chain seq x y z
N MET A 1 38.67 24.38 5.01
CA MET A 1 38.55 23.89 6.40
C MET A 1 37.07 23.80 6.70
N THR A 2 36.39 22.66 6.66
CA THR A 2 36.75 21.26 6.40
C THR A 2 35.66 20.71 5.48
N ASP A 3 36.10 20.11 4.39
CA ASP A 3 35.31 19.47 3.35
C ASP A 3 35.48 17.97 3.60
N ASP A 4 34.43 17.27 4.02
CA ASP A 4 34.43 15.83 4.23
C ASP A 4 33.10 15.23 3.74
N GLY A 5 33.09 14.87 2.45
CA GLY A 5 32.76 13.52 2.00
C GLY A 5 31.40 12.94 2.39
N ASN A 6 30.31 13.41 1.76
CA ASN A 6 29.11 12.59 1.63
C ASN A 6 29.23 11.73 0.35
N ARG A 7 30.00 10.64 0.45
CA ARG A 7 30.02 9.62 -0.60
C ARG A 7 28.69 8.88 -0.58
N ALA A 8 28.08 8.82 -1.77
CA ALA A 8 26.95 8.01 -2.19
C ALA A 8 26.58 6.86 -1.24
N GLY A 9 25.30 6.78 -0.91
CA GLY A 9 24.69 5.66 -0.22
C GLY A 9 25.00 4.37 -0.97
N ARG A 10 26.00 3.63 -0.49
CA ARG A 10 26.02 2.20 -0.71
C ARG A 10 24.76 1.66 -0.05
N ALA A 11 23.99 0.87 -0.79
CA ALA A 11 23.09 -0.11 -0.19
C ALA A 11 23.80 -0.70 1.02
N ASN A 12 23.10 -0.83 2.14
CA ASN A 12 23.67 -1.37 3.35
C ASN A 12 24.30 -2.74 3.00
N GLU A 13 25.61 -2.78 2.75
CA GLU A 13 26.45 -3.98 2.73
C GLU A 13 26.57 -4.45 4.18
N GLY A 14 25.43 -4.51 4.89
CA GLY A 14 25.31 -5.13 6.17
C GLY A 14 25.72 -6.58 5.98
N SER A 15 26.47 -7.10 6.95
CA SER A 15 26.62 -8.54 7.10
C SER A 15 25.27 -9.22 6.85
N PRO A 16 25.22 -10.31 6.05
CA PRO A 16 23.99 -11.04 5.85
C PRO A 16 23.34 -11.33 7.20
N GLU A 17 22.02 -11.15 7.29
CA GLU A 17 21.29 -11.39 8.54
C GLU A 17 21.53 -12.83 8.99
N ALA A 18 21.93 -13.02 10.24
CA ALA A 18 22.22 -14.34 10.81
C ALA A 18 21.00 -15.28 10.82
N LEU A 19 19.79 -14.71 10.77
CA LEU A 19 18.52 -15.42 10.65
C LEU A 19 17.62 -14.65 9.69
N ALA A 20 17.09 -15.33 8.67
CA ALA A 20 16.14 -14.74 7.73
C ALA A 20 15.26 -15.82 7.09
N GLY A 21 14.01 -15.48 6.75
CA GLY A 21 13.08 -16.45 6.19
C GLY A 21 12.01 -15.84 5.29
N TYR A 22 11.46 -16.66 4.40
CA TYR A 22 10.27 -16.34 3.62
C TYR A 22 9.41 -17.59 3.44
N CYS A 23 8.13 -17.37 3.16
CA CYS A 23 7.18 -18.45 2.86
C CYS A 23 6.83 -18.46 1.38
N TRP A 24 6.63 -19.66 0.83
CA TRP A 24 6.12 -19.84 -0.52
C TRP A 24 5.21 -21.08 -0.61
N PRO A 25 4.05 -21.02 -1.29
CA PRO A 25 3.41 -19.81 -1.83
C PRO A 25 2.99 -18.83 -0.71
N GLN A 26 2.86 -17.54 -1.04
CA GLN A 26 2.46 -16.50 -0.06
C GLN A 26 0.95 -16.47 0.23
N SER A 27 0.16 -17.27 -0.49
CA SER A 27 -1.30 -17.34 -0.35
C SER A 27 -1.79 -18.76 -0.56
N VAL A 28 -2.67 -19.22 0.33
CA VAL A 28 -3.17 -20.60 0.38
C VAL A 28 -4.61 -20.65 0.89
N LEU A 29 -5.33 -21.72 0.55
CA LEU A 29 -6.62 -22.08 1.13
C LEU A 29 -6.45 -23.01 2.33
N PRO A 30 -7.46 -23.12 3.22
CA PRO A 30 -7.43 -24.09 4.30
C PRO A 30 -7.28 -25.53 3.80
N GLY A 31 -6.33 -26.27 4.38
CA GLY A 31 -5.94 -27.62 3.97
C GLY A 31 -4.78 -27.68 2.97
N GLU A 32 -4.33 -26.55 2.43
CA GLU A 32 -3.12 -26.48 1.60
C GLU A 32 -1.86 -26.30 2.47
N THR A 33 -0.69 -26.41 1.84
CA THR A 33 0.61 -26.32 2.52
C THR A 33 1.33 -25.05 2.08
N VAL A 34 1.93 -24.37 3.05
CA VAL A 34 2.92 -23.32 2.83
C VAL A 34 4.28 -23.79 3.33
N THR A 35 5.34 -23.56 2.55
CA THR A 35 6.70 -23.95 2.91
C THR A 35 7.48 -22.73 3.41
N LEU A 36 8.06 -22.85 4.60
CA LEU A 36 9.05 -21.90 5.12
C LEU A 36 10.43 -22.27 4.58
N HIS A 37 11.12 -21.27 4.01
CA HIS A 37 12.53 -21.34 3.62
C HIS A 37 13.32 -20.42 4.54
N CYS A 38 14.32 -20.96 5.24
CA CYS A 38 15.06 -20.22 6.26
C CYS A 38 16.58 -20.37 6.09
N HIS A 39 17.29 -19.25 6.17
CA HIS A 39 18.73 -19.18 6.45
C HIS A 39 18.93 -18.96 7.95
N CYS A 40 19.83 -19.71 8.58
CA CYS A 40 20.15 -19.56 10.01
C CYS A 40 21.60 -19.96 10.27
N GLU A 41 22.40 -19.04 10.85
CA GLU A 41 23.79 -19.29 11.25
C GLU A 41 23.91 -20.03 12.59
N ALA A 42 22.97 -19.80 13.50
CA ALA A 42 22.88 -20.52 14.77
C ALA A 42 22.58 -22.02 14.55
N SER A 43 22.86 -22.84 15.56
CA SER A 43 22.69 -24.30 15.46
C SER A 43 21.23 -24.75 15.37
N ALA A 44 20.34 -23.95 15.95
CA ALA A 44 18.92 -24.21 16.03
C ALA A 44 18.10 -22.92 16.13
N TYR A 45 16.84 -23.03 15.70
CA TYR A 45 15.85 -21.96 15.80
C TYR A 45 14.44 -22.55 15.96
N ALA A 46 13.46 -21.72 16.28
CA ALA A 46 12.06 -22.10 16.36
C ALA A 46 11.21 -21.20 15.46
N ALA A 47 10.08 -21.74 14.98
CA ALA A 47 9.10 -21.01 14.20
C ALA A 47 7.74 -21.01 14.92
N LYS A 48 7.15 -19.83 15.03
CA LYS A 48 5.83 -19.61 15.64
C LYS A 48 4.92 -18.88 14.66
N VAL A 49 3.79 -19.49 14.31
CA VAL A 49 2.82 -18.89 13.38
C VAL A 49 1.73 -18.20 14.19
N VAL A 50 1.56 -16.90 13.92
CA VAL A 50 0.58 -16.03 14.56
C VAL A 50 -0.40 -15.54 13.51
N ARG A 51 -1.68 -15.83 13.71
CA ARG A 51 -2.78 -15.20 12.96
C ARG A 51 -2.98 -13.79 13.51
N GLU A 52 -2.71 -12.79 12.68
CA GLU A 52 -2.91 -11.37 13.03
C GLU A 52 -4.39 -10.98 12.89
N GLY A 53 -4.88 -10.08 13.74
CA GLY A 53 -6.30 -9.75 13.87
C GLY A 53 -6.55 -8.73 14.97
N ALA A 54 -7.79 -8.61 15.46
CA ALA A 54 -8.12 -7.81 16.66
C ALA A 54 -7.11 -8.06 17.81
N SER A 55 -6.75 -9.32 18.00
CA SER A 55 -5.61 -9.78 18.79
C SER A 55 -4.86 -10.88 18.05
N GLY A 56 -3.53 -10.88 18.13
CA GLY A 56 -2.71 -11.97 17.56
C GLY A 56 -2.96 -13.29 18.29
N ARG A 57 -3.19 -14.37 17.52
CA ARG A 57 -3.38 -15.72 18.07
C ARG A 57 -2.33 -16.66 17.49
N THR A 58 -1.57 -17.30 18.36
CA THR A 58 -0.68 -18.39 17.95
C THR A 58 -1.51 -19.60 17.51
N VAL A 59 -1.25 -20.09 16.30
CA VAL A 59 -1.97 -21.22 15.72
C VAL A 59 -1.07 -22.44 15.49
N PHE A 60 0.24 -22.24 15.49
CA PHE A 60 1.24 -23.27 15.33
C PHE A 60 2.54 -22.84 15.98
N GLU A 61 3.24 -23.80 16.59
CA GLU A 61 4.61 -23.67 17.08
C GLU A 61 5.37 -24.92 16.63
N SER A 62 6.55 -24.74 16.05
CA SER A 62 7.41 -25.86 15.68
C SER A 62 8.09 -26.43 16.93
N THR A 63 8.59 -27.66 16.82
CA THR A 63 9.74 -28.07 17.66
C THR A 63 10.98 -27.26 17.25
N THR A 64 12.09 -27.42 17.97
CA THR A 64 13.38 -26.90 17.52
C THR A 64 13.71 -27.41 16.12
N LEU A 65 14.02 -26.49 15.22
CA LEU A 65 14.45 -26.73 13.85
C LEU A 65 15.98 -26.61 13.78
N GLN A 66 16.60 -27.42 12.92
CA GLN A 66 18.03 -27.35 12.70
C GLN A 66 18.37 -26.11 11.87
N GLY A 67 19.27 -25.27 12.38
CA GLY A 67 19.80 -24.14 11.65
C GLY A 67 20.64 -24.59 10.45
N THR A 68 20.46 -23.93 9.32
CA THR A 68 21.19 -24.22 8.08
C THR A 68 21.63 -22.92 7.43
N VAL A 69 22.94 -22.75 7.27
CA VAL A 69 23.51 -21.65 6.49
C VAL A 69 23.23 -21.94 5.01
N GLN A 70 22.38 -21.11 4.41
CA GLN A 70 22.04 -21.18 2.98
C GLN A 70 22.73 -20.07 2.19
N THR A 71 23.11 -20.34 0.95
CA THR A 71 23.77 -19.37 0.06
C THR A 71 22.90 -18.15 -0.18
N MET A 72 23.53 -16.97 -0.28
CA MET A 72 22.91 -15.70 -0.67
C MET A 72 23.34 -15.36 -2.11
N PRO A 73 22.54 -15.67 -3.15
CA PRO A 73 22.91 -15.34 -4.53
C PRO A 73 23.01 -13.82 -4.76
N GLY A 74 23.95 -13.39 -5.61
CA GLY A 74 24.12 -11.95 -5.89
C GLY A 74 22.94 -11.30 -6.61
N ASP A 75 22.06 -12.08 -7.25
CA ASP A 75 20.87 -11.63 -7.98
C ASP A 75 19.56 -11.94 -7.23
N LEU A 76 19.62 -12.27 -5.94
CA LEU A 76 18.49 -12.72 -5.13
C LEU A 76 17.31 -11.73 -5.11
N ALA A 77 17.59 -10.42 -5.23
CA ALA A 77 16.54 -9.41 -5.29
C ALA A 77 15.61 -9.62 -6.50
N SER A 78 16.17 -10.05 -7.63
CA SER A 78 15.43 -10.29 -8.87
C SER A 78 15.01 -11.74 -9.06
N ARG A 79 15.82 -12.70 -8.58
CA ARG A 79 15.62 -14.14 -8.84
C ARG A 79 15.11 -14.96 -7.66
N GLY A 80 15.09 -14.37 -6.46
CA GLY A 80 14.78 -15.07 -5.21
C GLY A 80 16.02 -15.75 -4.61
N CYS A 81 15.88 -16.21 -3.38
CA CYS A 81 16.98 -16.81 -2.63
C CYS A 81 17.36 -18.22 -3.11
N GLY A 82 16.41 -18.98 -3.68
CA GLY A 82 16.64 -20.36 -4.10
C GLY A 82 16.98 -21.30 -2.94
N TRP A 83 16.56 -20.97 -1.73
CA TRP A 83 16.84 -21.75 -0.53
C TRP A 83 16.09 -23.07 -0.51
N ASN A 84 16.72 -24.09 0.06
CA ASN A 84 16.07 -25.36 0.36
C ASN A 84 14.95 -25.15 1.40
N PRO A 85 13.82 -25.87 1.28
CA PRO A 85 12.76 -25.91 2.29
C PRO A 85 13.29 -26.22 3.68
N SER A 86 12.72 -25.56 4.69
CA SER A 86 13.07 -25.79 6.11
C SER A 86 11.92 -26.40 6.91
N LEU A 87 10.68 -26.01 6.63
CA LEU A 87 9.49 -26.53 7.30
C LEU A 87 8.26 -26.40 6.39
N ASP A 88 7.51 -27.49 6.23
CA ASP A 88 6.17 -27.45 5.64
C ASP A 88 5.13 -27.21 6.74
N ILE A 89 4.30 -26.19 6.53
CA ILE A 89 3.21 -25.80 7.43
C ILE A 89 1.91 -26.14 6.71
N VAL A 90 1.23 -27.19 7.17
CA VAL A 90 -0.10 -27.55 6.69
C VAL A 90 -1.12 -26.62 7.36
N VAL A 91 -1.85 -25.85 6.56
CA VAL A 91 -2.90 -24.96 7.05
C VAL A 91 -4.08 -25.80 7.49
N ASP A 92 -4.34 -25.86 8.80
CA ASP A 92 -5.48 -26.61 9.32
C ASP A 92 -6.80 -26.05 8.74
N ARG A 93 -7.77 -26.92 8.47
CA ARG A 93 -9.06 -26.53 7.86
C ARG A 93 -9.88 -25.57 8.73
N GLY A 94 -9.61 -25.51 10.03
CA GLY A 94 -10.21 -24.58 10.97
C GLY A 94 -9.48 -23.25 11.10
N TRP A 95 -8.38 -23.03 10.38
CA TRP A 95 -7.71 -21.72 10.36
C TRP A 95 -8.58 -20.70 9.61
N PRO A 96 -8.99 -19.60 10.27
CA PRO A 96 -9.81 -18.57 9.61
C PRO A 96 -9.00 -17.84 8.53
N SER A 97 -9.68 -17.18 7.60
CA SER A 97 -8.99 -16.29 6.68
C SER A 97 -8.27 -15.18 7.45
N GLY A 98 -7.08 -14.80 7.00
CA GLY A 98 -6.24 -13.85 7.71
C GLY A 98 -4.84 -13.69 7.15
N MET A 99 -4.15 -12.69 7.68
CA MET A 99 -2.70 -12.56 7.60
C MET A 99 -2.04 -13.40 8.69
N TYR A 100 -1.07 -14.23 8.30
CA TYR A 100 -0.32 -15.12 9.21
C TYR A 100 1.15 -14.75 9.17
N VAL A 101 1.69 -14.33 10.31
CA VAL A 101 3.11 -14.00 10.48
C VAL A 101 3.82 -15.19 11.11
N VAL A 102 4.89 -15.65 10.46
CA VAL A 102 5.81 -16.66 10.98
C VAL A 102 6.94 -15.94 11.67
N ARG A 103 6.98 -16.00 13.00
CA ARG A 103 8.05 -15.42 13.83
C ARG A 103 9.12 -16.47 14.04
N LEU A 104 10.36 -16.10 13.72
CA LEU A 104 11.54 -16.94 13.85
C LEU A 104 12.42 -16.37 14.97
N GLU A 105 12.94 -17.24 15.82
CA GLU A 105 13.88 -16.91 16.88
C GLU A 105 14.93 -18.01 16.98
N ASP A 106 16.21 -17.63 16.96
CA ASP A 106 17.33 -18.57 17.10
C ASP A 106 17.91 -18.59 18.52
N GLU A 107 18.80 -19.56 18.79
CA GLU A 107 19.42 -19.72 20.12
C GLU A 107 20.37 -18.57 20.50
N ASP A 108 20.81 -17.77 19.52
CA ASP A 108 21.67 -16.61 19.73
C ASP A 108 20.87 -15.31 19.98
N GLY A 109 19.53 -15.40 19.96
CA GLY A 109 18.61 -14.29 20.20
C GLY A 109 18.33 -13.42 18.97
N ASN A 110 18.72 -13.86 17.77
CA ASN A 110 18.29 -13.20 16.54
C ASN A 110 16.84 -13.52 16.24
N SER A 111 16.15 -12.59 15.58
CA SER A 111 14.76 -12.78 15.15
C SER A 111 14.53 -12.31 13.73
N ALA A 112 13.65 -13.03 13.04
CA ALA A 112 13.20 -12.71 11.69
C ALA A 112 11.71 -13.04 11.53
N GLU A 113 11.12 -12.55 10.46
CA GLU A 113 9.70 -12.71 10.18
C GLU A 113 9.47 -13.11 8.72
N ALA A 114 8.57 -14.04 8.50
CA ALA A 114 7.99 -14.34 7.20
C ALA A 114 6.46 -14.23 7.30
N PHE A 115 5.76 -14.32 6.17
CA PHE A 115 4.30 -14.29 6.18
C PHE A 115 3.69 -15.16 5.08
N PHE A 116 2.43 -15.52 5.29
CA PHE A 116 1.53 -15.98 4.24
C PHE A 116 0.10 -15.55 4.57
N VAL A 117 -0.78 -15.62 3.58
CA VAL A 117 -2.20 -15.31 3.70
C VAL A 117 -3.00 -16.59 3.60
N VAL A 118 -3.94 -16.79 4.52
CA VAL A 118 -4.97 -17.82 4.41
C VAL A 118 -6.22 -17.17 3.83
N ARG A 119 -6.65 -17.64 2.66
CA ARG A 119 -7.87 -17.18 1.99
C ARG A 119 -9.12 -17.90 2.54
N THR A 120 -10.28 -17.48 2.09
CA THR A 120 -11.55 -18.20 2.28
C THR A 120 -12.23 -18.38 0.92
N SER A 121 -12.92 -19.50 0.73
CA SER A 121 -13.81 -19.73 -0.41
C SER A 121 -15.22 -19.18 -0.19
N GLU A 122 -15.57 -18.89 1.07
CA GLU A 122 -16.89 -18.37 1.45
C GLU A 122 -16.78 -16.86 1.69
N PRO A 123 -17.52 -16.04 0.92
CA PRO A 123 -17.60 -14.61 1.16
C PRO A 123 -18.10 -14.26 2.57
N ALA A 124 -17.48 -13.24 3.14
CA ALA A 124 -17.85 -12.65 4.42
C ALA A 124 -18.39 -11.23 4.20
N ASP A 125 -18.00 -10.27 5.04
CA ASP A 125 -18.53 -8.91 4.95
C ASP A 125 -17.76 -8.11 3.89
N ALA A 126 -16.42 -8.24 3.84
CA ALA A 126 -15.58 -7.61 2.82
C ALA A 126 -14.32 -8.42 2.52
N LEU A 127 -13.80 -8.33 1.29
CA LEU A 127 -12.48 -8.85 0.93
C LEU A 127 -11.45 -7.74 1.05
N LEU A 128 -10.49 -7.91 1.97
CA LEU A 128 -9.29 -7.08 2.05
C LEU A 128 -8.19 -7.70 1.19
N VAL A 129 -7.73 -6.98 0.18
CA VAL A 129 -6.56 -7.38 -0.61
C VAL A 129 -5.34 -6.63 -0.07
N LEU A 130 -4.31 -7.39 0.31
CA LEU A 130 -3.09 -6.84 0.87
C LEU A 130 -2.17 -6.32 -0.23
N SER A 131 -1.46 -5.22 0.06
CA SER A 131 -0.60 -4.48 -0.88
C SER A 131 0.76 -5.18 -1.16
N THR A 132 0.76 -6.50 -1.33
CA THR A 132 1.97 -7.34 -1.44
C THR A 132 2.89 -7.02 -2.62
N THR A 133 2.35 -6.51 -3.72
CA THR A 133 3.13 -5.96 -4.86
C THR A 133 3.88 -4.69 -4.45
N THR A 134 3.23 -3.81 -3.69
CA THR A 134 3.88 -2.61 -3.12
C THR A 134 4.97 -3.02 -2.14
N TRP A 135 4.71 -3.99 -1.25
CA TRP A 135 5.74 -4.49 -0.35
C TRP A 135 6.95 -5.04 -1.12
N SER A 136 6.71 -5.74 -2.23
CA SER A 136 7.77 -6.26 -3.10
C SER A 136 8.55 -5.15 -3.80
N ALA A 137 7.87 -4.12 -4.31
CA ALA A 137 8.51 -2.98 -4.99
C ALA A 137 9.42 -2.17 -4.06
N TYR A 138 9.07 -2.10 -2.77
CA TYR A 138 9.86 -1.45 -1.72
C TYR A 138 10.85 -2.37 -1.01
N ASN A 139 10.90 -3.67 -1.34
CA ASN A 139 11.75 -4.63 -0.66
C ASN A 139 13.23 -4.45 -1.04
N ASP A 140 14.02 -3.90 -0.11
CA ASP A 140 15.46 -3.72 -0.20
C ASP A 140 16.27 -4.82 0.51
N TRP A 141 15.62 -5.89 0.97
CA TRP A 141 16.30 -7.01 1.61
C TRP A 141 17.16 -7.76 0.58
N GLY A 142 18.47 -7.83 0.86
CA GLY A 142 19.47 -8.55 0.06
C GLY A 142 19.70 -7.99 -1.36
N GLY A 143 19.24 -6.78 -1.66
CA GLY A 143 19.50 -6.11 -2.94
C GLY A 143 18.50 -4.98 -3.22
N PRO A 144 18.57 -4.35 -4.40
CA PRO A 144 17.87 -3.10 -4.65
C PRO A 144 16.34 -3.26 -4.77
N SER A 145 15.60 -2.31 -4.18
CA SER A 145 14.17 -2.06 -4.44
C SER A 145 13.98 -1.20 -5.70
N PHE A 146 12.73 -0.94 -6.09
CA PHE A 146 12.42 -0.07 -7.24
C PHE A 146 12.83 1.39 -7.07
N TYR A 147 13.18 1.80 -5.85
CA TYR A 147 13.61 3.16 -5.53
C TYR A 147 15.14 3.31 -5.42
N VAL A 148 15.87 2.20 -5.49
CA VAL A 148 17.35 2.17 -5.43
C VAL A 148 17.94 1.37 -6.59
N GLY A 149 17.28 1.40 -7.76
CA GLY A 149 17.80 0.87 -9.03
C GLY A 149 17.29 -0.52 -9.44
N GLY A 150 16.43 -1.16 -8.65
CA GLY A 150 15.77 -2.41 -8.99
C GLY A 150 14.66 -2.20 -10.03
N ARG A 151 14.48 -3.17 -10.94
CA ARG A 151 13.34 -3.20 -11.88
C ARG A 151 12.54 -4.50 -11.81
N ILE A 152 13.08 -5.49 -11.11
CA ILE A 152 12.50 -6.80 -10.88
C ILE A 152 12.65 -7.09 -9.40
N SER A 153 11.55 -7.46 -8.74
CA SER A 153 11.57 -7.93 -7.36
C SER A 153 10.97 -9.32 -7.29
N SER A 154 11.71 -10.27 -6.69
CA SER A 154 11.18 -11.59 -6.36
C SER A 154 10.40 -11.54 -5.05
N ALA A 155 9.32 -12.33 -4.99
CA ALA A 155 8.56 -12.65 -3.77
C ALA A 155 9.16 -13.84 -3.00
N GLN A 156 10.08 -14.60 -3.60
CA GLN A 156 10.80 -15.72 -2.96
C GLN A 156 12.06 -15.25 -2.22
N ARG A 157 11.90 -14.20 -1.42
CA ARG A 157 12.92 -13.65 -0.53
C ARG A 157 12.28 -13.00 0.70
N PRO A 158 13.02 -12.88 1.82
CA PRO A 158 12.53 -12.19 3.01
C PRO A 158 12.10 -10.74 2.74
N LEU A 159 11.26 -10.21 3.64
CA LEU A 159 10.98 -8.78 3.74
C LEU A 159 11.92 -8.16 4.77
N PRO A 160 12.31 -6.88 4.62
CA PRO A 160 13.16 -6.22 5.59
C PRO A 160 12.39 -6.01 6.90
N ARG A 161 13.13 -6.02 8.01
CA ARG A 161 12.58 -5.76 9.34
C ARG A 161 11.77 -4.45 9.34
N GLY A 162 10.58 -4.48 9.94
CA GLY A 162 9.67 -3.33 10.02
C GLY A 162 8.46 -3.41 9.09
N PHE A 163 8.48 -4.27 8.06
CA PHE A 163 7.35 -4.44 7.14
C PHE A 163 6.21 -5.22 7.79
N LEU A 164 6.51 -6.28 8.54
CA LEU A 164 5.51 -7.15 9.16
C LEU A 164 5.22 -6.77 10.62
N HIS A 165 6.24 -6.38 11.37
CA HIS A 165 6.06 -5.86 12.72
C HIS A 165 6.90 -4.61 12.98
N LYS A 166 6.30 -3.67 13.72
CA LYS A 166 6.96 -2.46 14.21
C LYS A 166 6.43 -2.14 15.60
N GLU A 167 7.32 -1.80 16.53
CA GLU A 167 6.93 -1.56 17.93
C GLU A 167 5.97 -0.39 18.11
N ASP A 168 6.17 0.69 17.36
CA ASP A 168 5.36 1.90 17.43
C ASP A 168 5.12 2.43 16.01
N PRO A 169 4.15 1.87 15.26
CA PRO A 169 3.88 2.28 13.89
C PRO A 169 3.35 3.71 13.76
N GLU A 170 2.68 4.25 14.78
CA GLU A 170 2.20 5.65 14.79
C GLU A 170 3.37 6.63 14.87
N ARG A 171 4.35 6.35 15.73
CA ARG A 171 5.56 7.17 15.85
C ARG A 171 6.50 7.01 14.67
N TYR A 172 6.61 5.79 14.13
CA TYR A 172 7.57 5.43 13.09
C TYR A 172 6.92 5.33 11.70
N ARG A 173 6.19 6.39 11.33
CA ARG A 173 5.63 6.62 9.98
C ARG A 173 6.12 7.93 9.40
N VAL A 174 6.05 8.07 8.07
CA VAL A 174 6.63 9.22 7.35
C VAL A 174 6.10 10.57 7.84
N ALA A 175 4.78 10.70 8.02
CA ALA A 175 4.13 11.94 8.46
C ALA A 175 4.57 12.41 9.87
N ARG A 176 5.04 11.49 10.72
CA ARG A 176 5.57 11.79 12.05
C ARG A 176 7.10 11.76 12.11
N PHE A 177 7.78 11.23 11.10
CA PHE A 177 9.22 11.01 11.13
C PHE A 177 10.03 12.31 11.29
N ARG A 178 9.49 13.44 10.83
CA ARG A 178 10.10 14.77 11.04
C ARG A 178 10.01 15.26 12.49
N SER A 179 9.04 14.78 13.26
CA SER A 179 8.86 15.15 14.66
C SER A 179 9.87 14.48 15.59
N LEU A 180 10.55 13.43 15.10
CA LEU A 180 11.62 12.75 15.83
C LEU A 180 12.89 13.62 15.89
N SER A 181 13.65 13.48 16.97
CA SER A 181 15.01 14.03 17.07
C SER A 181 15.97 13.29 16.12
N ASP A 182 17.15 13.87 15.86
CA ASP A 182 18.17 13.19 15.04
C ASP A 182 18.65 11.87 15.66
N GLU A 183 18.74 11.81 16.98
CA GLU A 183 19.11 10.60 17.71
C GLU A 183 18.05 9.50 17.56
N GLU A 184 16.77 9.87 17.66
CA GLU A 184 15.65 8.95 17.45
C GLU A 184 15.60 8.46 16.01
N ARG A 185 15.77 9.36 15.02
CA ARG A 185 15.87 8.97 13.60
C ARG A 185 17.03 8.02 13.37
N ALA A 186 18.19 8.28 13.96
CA ALA A 186 19.35 7.40 13.87
C ALA A 186 19.08 6.04 14.54
N ALA A 187 18.39 6.00 15.67
CA ALA A 187 18.00 4.76 16.34
C ALA A 187 17.04 3.92 15.49
N VAL A 188 16.04 4.53 14.88
CA VAL A 188 15.12 3.85 13.96
C VAL A 188 15.87 3.31 12.74
N ARG A 189 16.74 4.12 12.12
CA ARG A 189 17.55 3.70 10.96
C ARG A 189 18.57 2.60 11.26
N ARG A 190 19.01 2.45 12.51
CA ARG A 190 19.86 1.31 12.93
C ARG A 190 19.09 0.00 12.99
N ARG A 191 17.76 0.05 13.16
CA ARG A 191 16.92 -1.12 13.38
C ARG A 191 16.10 -1.52 12.15
N TYR A 192 15.71 -0.54 11.34
CA TYR A 192 14.80 -0.75 10.24
C TYR A 192 15.33 -0.14 8.95
N SER A 193 14.99 -0.79 7.83
CA SER A 193 15.18 -0.22 6.50
C SER A 193 14.51 1.16 6.40
N PRO A 194 15.11 2.14 5.69
CA PRO A 194 14.45 3.41 5.42
C PRO A 194 13.12 3.25 4.66
N TRP A 195 12.90 2.13 3.96
CA TRP A 195 11.67 1.84 3.22
C TRP A 195 10.56 1.20 4.06
N CYS A 196 10.85 0.77 5.31
CA CYS A 196 9.84 0.16 6.18
C CYS A 196 8.78 1.16 6.69
N VAL A 197 8.99 2.45 6.47
CA VAL A 197 8.03 3.51 6.85
C VAL A 197 7.15 3.93 5.67
N THR A 198 7.45 3.46 4.45
CA THR A 198 6.70 3.76 3.22
C THR A 198 5.98 2.53 2.65
N ALA A 199 6.20 1.33 3.19
CA ALA A 199 5.52 0.11 2.78
C ALA A 199 5.41 -0.89 3.93
N GLY A 200 4.49 -1.85 3.82
CA GLY A 200 4.39 -3.00 4.71
C GLY A 200 3.16 -2.99 5.62
N TRP A 201 2.69 -4.21 5.91
CA TRP A 201 1.57 -4.55 6.78
C TRP A 201 1.52 -3.75 8.09
N ALA A 202 2.68 -3.58 8.75
CA ALA A 202 2.78 -2.96 10.07
C ALA A 202 2.34 -1.49 10.11
N ASN A 203 2.31 -0.80 8.96
CA ASN A 203 1.99 0.63 8.90
C ASN A 203 0.49 0.90 8.82
N TRP A 204 -0.26 0.17 7.99
CA TRP A 204 -1.65 0.54 7.68
C TRP A 204 -2.63 -0.63 7.81
N GLU A 205 -2.42 -1.72 7.07
CA GLU A 205 -3.36 -2.84 7.02
C GLU A 205 -3.52 -3.50 8.40
N TRP A 206 -2.44 -3.59 9.20
CA TRP A 206 -2.50 -4.07 10.57
C TRP A 206 -3.42 -3.21 11.46
N LEU A 207 -3.36 -1.88 11.33
CA LEU A 207 -4.20 -0.95 12.10
C LEU A 207 -5.66 -1.09 11.72
N PHE A 208 -5.94 -1.15 10.42
CA PHE A 208 -7.29 -1.35 9.91
C PHE A 208 -7.87 -2.68 10.35
N VAL A 209 -7.11 -3.78 10.25
CA VAL A 209 -7.58 -5.12 10.61
C VAL A 209 -7.85 -5.22 12.11
N ARG A 210 -6.98 -4.66 12.95
CA ARG A 210 -7.22 -4.60 14.39
C ARG A 210 -8.50 -3.85 14.73
N TRP A 211 -8.71 -2.71 14.09
CA TRP A 211 -9.95 -1.94 14.24
C TRP A 211 -11.14 -2.75 13.75
N ALA A 212 -11.15 -3.18 12.49
CA ALA A 212 -12.29 -3.80 11.82
C ALA A 212 -12.77 -5.05 12.58
N GLU A 213 -11.85 -5.95 12.94
CA GLU A 213 -12.21 -7.16 13.67
C GLU A 213 -12.63 -6.86 15.12
N SER A 214 -12.08 -5.82 15.76
CA SER A 214 -12.54 -5.40 17.09
C SER A 214 -13.97 -4.84 17.06
N GLN A 215 -14.40 -4.30 15.91
CA GLN A 215 -15.78 -3.87 15.67
C GLN A 215 -16.69 -5.02 15.19
N GLY A 216 -16.15 -6.24 15.03
CA GLY A 216 -16.91 -7.42 14.63
C GLY A 216 -17.11 -7.58 13.11
N TRP A 217 -16.39 -6.84 12.28
CA TRP A 217 -16.36 -7.07 10.83
C TRP A 217 -15.65 -8.38 10.52
N ARG A 218 -16.27 -9.21 9.68
CA ARG A 218 -15.67 -10.46 9.18
C ARG A 218 -15.03 -10.21 7.83
N LEU A 219 -13.70 -10.25 7.79
CA LEU A 219 -12.92 -10.01 6.58
C LEU A 219 -12.47 -11.33 5.94
N GLY A 220 -12.53 -11.39 4.61
CA GLY A 220 -11.66 -12.25 3.83
C GLY A 220 -10.35 -11.55 3.52
N TYR A 221 -9.32 -12.34 3.22
CA TYR A 221 -7.99 -11.84 2.91
C TYR A 221 -7.49 -12.46 1.61
N ALA A 222 -6.81 -11.67 0.81
CA ALA A 222 -6.11 -12.13 -0.40
C ALA A 222 -4.85 -11.29 -0.64
N THR A 223 -3.92 -11.81 -1.44
CA THR A 223 -2.73 -11.07 -1.90
C THR A 223 -3.00 -10.39 -3.24
N SER A 224 -2.17 -9.41 -3.60
CA SER A 224 -2.18 -8.79 -4.94
C SER A 224 -2.09 -9.84 -6.06
N SER A 225 -1.33 -10.91 -5.85
CA SER A 225 -1.19 -11.99 -6.84
C SER A 225 -2.45 -12.84 -6.99
N ASP A 226 -3.26 -12.98 -5.93
CA ASP A 226 -4.56 -13.65 -6.04
C ASP A 226 -5.54 -12.80 -6.84
N LEU A 227 -5.54 -11.47 -6.60
CA LEU A 227 -6.40 -10.53 -7.31
C LEU A 227 -6.09 -10.45 -8.81
N ASP A 228 -4.82 -10.62 -9.21
CA ASP A 228 -4.47 -10.76 -10.64
C ASP A 228 -4.87 -12.13 -11.21
N ARG A 229 -4.60 -13.21 -10.45
CA ARG A 229 -4.69 -14.58 -10.95
C ARG A 229 -6.13 -15.05 -11.14
N ASP A 230 -7.05 -14.59 -10.30
CA ASP A 230 -8.45 -15.03 -10.29
C ASP A 230 -9.41 -13.85 -10.56
N PRO A 231 -9.86 -13.69 -11.81
CA PRO A 231 -10.85 -12.66 -12.16
C PRO A 231 -12.20 -12.81 -11.43
N GLY A 232 -12.49 -14.00 -10.87
CA GLY A 232 -13.68 -14.29 -10.09
C GLY A 232 -13.50 -14.08 -8.58
N LEU A 233 -12.32 -13.63 -8.11
CA LEU A 233 -11.99 -13.57 -6.68
C LEU A 233 -12.98 -12.74 -5.86
N LEU A 234 -13.54 -11.68 -6.46
CA LEU A 234 -14.49 -10.77 -5.83
C LEU A 234 -15.96 -11.21 -5.97
N GLU A 235 -16.23 -12.33 -6.64
CA GLU A 235 -17.60 -12.83 -6.81
C GLU A 235 -18.25 -13.14 -5.44
N GLY A 236 -19.47 -12.64 -5.25
CA GLY A 236 -20.24 -12.84 -4.02
C GLY A 236 -19.82 -11.96 -2.83
N TRP A 237 -18.71 -11.22 -2.92
CA TRP A 237 -18.31 -10.29 -1.86
C TRP A 237 -19.15 -9.01 -1.90
N PRO A 238 -19.70 -8.54 -0.76
CA PRO A 238 -20.42 -7.27 -0.70
C PRO A 238 -19.53 -6.03 -0.94
N ALA A 239 -18.28 -6.11 -0.50
CA ALA A 239 -17.32 -5.02 -0.63
C ALA A 239 -15.89 -5.51 -0.87
N TYR A 240 -15.18 -4.80 -1.76
CA TYR A 240 -13.72 -4.80 -1.88
C TYR A 240 -13.12 -3.68 -1.03
N VAL A 241 -12.01 -3.95 -0.33
CA VAL A 241 -11.32 -2.96 0.49
C VAL A 241 -9.82 -2.95 0.18
N SER A 242 -9.28 -1.75 -0.06
CA SER A 242 -7.84 -1.46 -0.11
C SER A 242 -7.49 -0.42 0.96
N VAL A 243 -6.34 -0.58 1.62
CA VAL A 243 -5.95 0.21 2.80
C VAL A 243 -4.50 0.65 2.69
N GLY A 244 -4.24 1.90 3.06
CA GLY A 244 -2.87 2.36 3.26
C GLY A 244 -2.17 2.67 1.96
N HIS A 245 -0.99 2.09 1.76
CA HIS A 245 -0.18 2.30 0.57
C HIS A 245 -0.28 1.10 -0.38
N ASP A 246 -1.07 1.26 -1.44
CA ASP A 246 -1.35 0.21 -2.42
C ASP A 246 -1.01 0.69 -3.84
N GLU A 247 0.27 0.98 -4.08
CA GLU A 247 0.78 1.74 -5.22
C GLU A 247 0.99 0.92 -6.50
N TYR A 248 1.41 -0.33 -6.39
CA TYR A 248 1.87 -1.12 -7.52
C TYR A 248 0.84 -2.15 -7.95
N TRP A 249 0.25 -1.96 -9.13
CA TRP A 249 -0.88 -2.77 -9.61
C TRP A 249 -0.62 -3.35 -10.98
N SER A 250 -1.03 -4.59 -11.22
CA SER A 250 -1.06 -5.16 -12.57
C SER A 250 -2.39 -4.87 -13.27
N ALA A 251 -2.40 -5.04 -14.61
CA ALA A 251 -3.63 -4.96 -15.39
C ALA A 251 -4.70 -5.95 -14.93
N GLY A 252 -4.33 -7.20 -14.63
CA GLY A 252 -5.29 -8.20 -14.14
C GLY A 252 -5.91 -7.84 -12.80
N MET A 253 -5.12 -7.26 -11.87
CA MET A 253 -5.68 -6.75 -10.59
C MET A 253 -6.72 -5.66 -10.85
N ARG A 254 -6.37 -4.71 -11.72
CA ARG A 254 -7.21 -3.57 -12.04
C ARG A 254 -8.49 -3.98 -12.77
N ASP A 255 -8.38 -4.86 -13.76
CA ASP A 255 -9.51 -5.44 -14.49
C ASP A 255 -10.48 -6.12 -13.52
N THR A 256 -9.96 -6.93 -12.59
CA THR A 256 -10.79 -7.65 -11.61
C THR A 256 -11.61 -6.70 -10.73
N VAL A 257 -11.02 -5.61 -10.23
CA VAL A 257 -11.74 -4.63 -9.41
C VAL A 257 -12.73 -3.81 -10.24
N GLU A 258 -12.31 -3.34 -11.41
CA GLU A 258 -13.16 -2.55 -12.29
C GLU A 258 -14.39 -3.36 -12.76
N ASP A 259 -14.19 -4.60 -13.23
CA ASP A 259 -15.27 -5.49 -13.65
C ASP A 259 -16.22 -5.84 -12.50
N TYR A 260 -15.69 -6.06 -11.29
CA TYR A 260 -16.49 -6.30 -10.09
C TYR A 260 -17.40 -5.12 -9.76
N VAL A 261 -16.86 -3.89 -9.78
CA VAL A 261 -17.65 -2.67 -9.51
C VAL A 261 -18.66 -2.43 -10.62
N ASP A 262 -18.25 -2.60 -11.89
CA ASP A 262 -19.14 -2.46 -13.04
C ASP A 262 -20.31 -3.46 -12.96
N ALA A 263 -20.05 -4.66 -12.45
CA ALA A 263 -21.05 -5.69 -12.17
C ALA A 263 -21.95 -5.41 -10.96
N GLY A 264 -21.68 -4.40 -10.14
CA GLY A 264 -22.52 -4.01 -9.00
C GLY A 264 -21.88 -4.20 -7.62
N GLY A 265 -20.62 -4.61 -7.59
CA GLY A 265 -19.80 -4.63 -6.38
C GLY A 265 -19.48 -3.23 -5.86
N ASN A 266 -19.12 -3.13 -4.58
CA ASN A 266 -18.74 -1.86 -3.97
C ASN A 266 -17.25 -1.86 -3.61
N ALA A 267 -16.53 -0.76 -3.87
CA ALA A 267 -15.11 -0.66 -3.59
C ALA A 267 -14.80 0.51 -2.66
N ALA A 268 -14.15 0.22 -1.53
CA ALA A 268 -13.67 1.22 -0.58
C ALA A 268 -12.14 1.30 -0.61
N PHE A 269 -11.62 2.44 -1.05
CA PHE A 269 -10.21 2.77 -1.03
C PHE A 269 -9.92 3.66 0.18
N PHE A 270 -9.53 3.05 1.30
CA PHE A 270 -8.96 3.75 2.46
C PHE A 270 -7.44 3.91 2.27
N SER A 271 -7.05 4.33 1.07
CA SER A 271 -5.70 4.32 0.54
C SER A 271 -5.39 5.63 -0.20
N GLY A 272 -4.11 5.89 -0.43
CA GLY A 272 -3.58 6.97 -1.25
C GLY A 272 -2.33 6.51 -2.00
N ASN A 273 -1.96 7.23 -3.05
CA ASN A 273 -1.06 6.74 -4.10
C ASN A 273 -1.57 5.42 -4.69
N THR A 274 -2.89 5.23 -4.72
CA THR A 274 -3.48 3.93 -5.04
C THR A 274 -3.34 3.63 -6.52
N ALA A 275 -2.78 2.47 -6.83
CA ALA A 275 -2.56 1.99 -8.18
C ALA A 275 -1.87 3.03 -9.08
N PHE A 276 -0.88 3.76 -8.56
CA PHE A 276 -0.16 4.75 -9.36
C PHE A 276 0.76 4.10 -10.39
N TRP A 277 1.52 3.07 -10.01
CA TRP A 277 2.41 2.36 -10.94
C TRP A 277 1.78 1.08 -11.48
N GLN A 278 1.79 0.93 -12.81
CA GLN A 278 1.54 -0.34 -13.46
C GLN A 278 2.76 -1.27 -13.32
N VAL A 279 2.54 -2.52 -12.94
CA VAL A 279 3.54 -3.61 -12.90
C VAL A 279 3.04 -4.84 -13.63
N ARG A 280 3.94 -5.80 -13.87
CA ARG A 280 3.59 -7.11 -14.43
C ARG A 280 4.12 -8.23 -13.54
N PHE A 281 3.34 -9.30 -13.42
CA PHE A 281 3.81 -10.54 -12.83
C PHE A 281 4.57 -11.37 -13.87
N GLU A 282 5.67 -11.98 -13.45
CA GLU A 282 6.46 -12.92 -14.25
C GLU A 282 6.77 -14.19 -13.46
N ASP A 283 7.26 -15.22 -14.15
CA ASP A 283 7.72 -16.48 -13.58
C ASP A 283 6.72 -17.10 -12.59
N GLY A 284 5.47 -17.23 -13.04
CA GLY A 284 4.39 -17.83 -12.25
C GLY A 284 4.10 -17.06 -10.96
N TYR A 285 4.07 -15.73 -11.03
CA TYR A 285 3.83 -14.81 -9.90
C TYR A 285 4.95 -14.73 -8.86
N SER A 286 6.10 -15.36 -9.10
CA SER A 286 7.26 -15.27 -8.19
C SER A 286 8.04 -13.96 -8.33
N ARG A 287 7.74 -13.16 -9.36
CA ARG A 287 8.40 -11.88 -9.64
C ARG A 287 7.39 -10.82 -10.05
N ILE A 288 7.68 -9.59 -9.65
CA ILE A 288 7.06 -8.39 -10.21
C ILE A 288 8.10 -7.58 -10.98
N VAL A 289 7.67 -6.98 -12.09
CA VAL A 289 8.50 -6.14 -12.97
C VAL A 289 7.90 -4.76 -13.09
N GLY A 290 8.74 -3.73 -12.93
CA GLY A 290 8.37 -2.32 -13.03
C GLY A 290 9.52 -1.48 -13.55
N TYR A 291 9.27 -0.69 -14.59
CA TYR A 291 10.26 0.20 -15.20
C TYR A 291 10.07 1.66 -14.79
N LYS A 292 8.92 2.03 -14.21
CA LYS A 292 8.57 3.37 -13.73
C LYS A 292 8.84 4.44 -14.80
N ASN A 293 9.91 5.23 -14.62
CA ASN A 293 10.27 6.34 -15.49
C ASN A 293 11.19 5.90 -16.64
N ALA A 294 11.81 4.72 -16.55
CA ALA A 294 12.67 4.14 -17.57
C ALA A 294 11.86 3.48 -18.70
N ILE A 295 10.81 4.15 -19.20
CA ILE A 295 9.82 3.56 -20.11
C ILE A 295 10.42 3.02 -21.39
N ARG A 296 11.53 3.59 -21.88
CA ARG A 296 12.19 3.15 -23.11
C ARG A 296 12.97 1.85 -22.96
N ASP A 297 13.28 1.47 -21.71
CA ASP A 297 13.93 0.21 -21.39
C ASP A 297 12.91 -0.92 -21.22
N ASP A 298 11.62 -0.60 -21.09
CA ASP A 298 10.55 -1.58 -20.92
C ASP A 298 10.30 -2.32 -22.25
N PRO A 299 10.38 -3.66 -22.29
CA PRO A 299 10.06 -4.43 -23.49
C PRO A 299 8.63 -4.22 -24.03
N ALA A 300 7.72 -3.72 -23.20
CA ALA A 300 6.35 -3.39 -23.60
C ALA A 300 6.22 -1.99 -24.25
N PHE A 301 7.30 -1.22 -24.38
CA PHE A 301 7.27 0.12 -24.94
C PHE A 301 6.90 0.13 -26.43
N ASP A 302 5.81 0.83 -26.74
CA ASP A 302 5.40 1.16 -28.10
C ASP A 302 4.95 2.65 -28.12
N PRO A 303 5.59 3.52 -28.92
CA PRO A 303 5.21 4.93 -29.01
C PRO A 303 3.81 5.15 -29.62
N ALA A 304 3.20 4.15 -30.25
CA ALA A 304 1.83 4.21 -30.75
C ALA A 304 0.76 3.93 -29.67
N GLY A 305 1.16 3.34 -28.54
CA GLY A 305 0.28 2.96 -27.43
C GLY A 305 0.71 1.63 -26.81
N ALA A 306 0.85 1.60 -25.49
CA ALA A 306 1.41 0.50 -24.72
C ALA A 306 0.60 0.23 -23.44
N PRO A 307 -0.56 -0.46 -23.53
CA PRO A 307 -1.47 -0.66 -22.40
C PRO A 307 -0.83 -1.39 -21.19
N THR A 308 0.18 -2.22 -21.43
CA THR A 308 0.89 -2.99 -20.40
C THR A 308 2.24 -2.38 -20.01
N LEU A 309 2.54 -1.16 -20.45
CA LEU A 309 3.75 -0.43 -20.07
C LEU A 309 3.79 -0.23 -18.55
N SER A 310 4.89 -0.63 -17.92
CA SER A 310 5.03 -0.59 -16.46
C SER A 310 5.50 0.79 -15.96
N THR A 311 4.67 1.78 -16.24
CA THR A 311 4.80 3.17 -15.80
C THR A 311 3.50 3.62 -15.12
N MET A 312 3.33 4.91 -14.86
CA MET A 312 2.10 5.39 -14.24
C MET A 312 0.88 5.12 -15.12
N TRP A 313 -0.25 4.77 -14.54
CA TRP A 313 -1.44 4.42 -15.32
C TRP A 313 -2.00 5.61 -16.11
N SER A 314 -1.81 6.82 -15.58
CA SER A 314 -2.13 8.08 -16.25
C SER A 314 -1.19 8.46 -17.41
N ASP A 315 -0.16 7.65 -17.73
CA ASP A 315 0.69 7.91 -18.89
C ASP A 315 -0.15 7.80 -20.18
N PRO A 316 -0.04 8.76 -21.14
CA PRO A 316 -0.80 8.70 -22.38
C PRO A 316 -0.57 7.44 -23.22
N LEU A 317 0.57 6.75 -23.07
CA LEU A 317 0.83 5.48 -23.75
C LEU A 317 0.00 4.34 -23.13
N VAL A 318 -0.24 4.38 -21.82
CA VAL A 318 -1.10 3.41 -21.13
C VAL A 318 -2.57 3.77 -21.37
N GLY A 319 -2.92 5.04 -21.21
CA GLY A 319 -4.23 5.58 -21.55
C GLY A 319 -5.37 5.13 -20.64
N ARG A 320 -5.09 4.83 -19.37
CA ARG A 320 -6.07 4.32 -18.40
C ARG A 320 -5.83 4.99 -17.03
N PRO A 321 -6.10 6.28 -16.84
CA PRO A 321 -5.77 6.99 -15.60
C PRO A 321 -6.43 6.37 -14.36
N GLU A 322 -5.79 6.46 -13.19
CA GLU A 322 -6.26 5.87 -11.93
C GLU A 322 -7.65 6.40 -11.53
N ASN A 323 -7.92 7.65 -11.92
CA ASN A 323 -9.19 8.34 -11.70
C ASN A 323 -10.42 7.56 -12.18
N GLU A 324 -10.28 6.74 -13.23
CA GLU A 324 -11.39 5.93 -13.73
C GLU A 324 -11.82 4.85 -12.72
N MET A 325 -10.88 4.33 -11.93
CA MET A 325 -11.13 3.28 -10.93
C MET A 325 -11.48 3.87 -9.57
N THR A 326 -10.70 4.84 -9.07
CA THR A 326 -10.80 5.32 -7.69
C THR A 326 -11.48 6.69 -7.58
N GLY A 327 -11.66 7.40 -8.70
CA GLY A 327 -12.11 8.79 -8.75
C GLY A 327 -11.00 9.83 -8.51
N VAL A 328 -9.79 9.38 -8.17
CA VAL A 328 -8.65 10.24 -7.82
C VAL A 328 -7.33 9.65 -8.34
N SER A 329 -6.26 10.45 -8.38
CA SER A 329 -4.92 10.01 -8.79
C SER A 329 -3.84 10.82 -8.07
N PHE A 330 -2.70 10.18 -7.83
CA PHE A 330 -1.50 10.83 -7.29
C PHE A 330 -1.06 12.01 -8.16
N THR A 331 -1.29 11.94 -9.48
CA THR A 331 -0.97 13.01 -10.44
C THR A 331 -1.70 14.34 -10.20
N ARG A 332 -2.72 14.34 -9.34
CA ARG A 332 -3.49 15.54 -8.91
C ARG A 332 -3.50 15.72 -7.39
N GLY A 333 -2.85 14.83 -6.66
CA GLY A 333 -2.63 14.90 -5.23
C GLY A 333 -1.19 15.26 -4.92
N GLY A 334 -0.42 14.28 -4.46
CA GLY A 334 0.98 14.42 -4.10
C GLY A 334 1.23 14.22 -2.60
N TYR A 335 2.32 14.80 -2.11
CA TYR A 335 2.76 14.65 -0.74
C TYR A 335 2.08 15.63 0.23
N ALA A 336 1.85 15.19 1.47
CA ALA A 336 1.34 16.01 2.56
C ALA A 336 1.98 15.61 3.90
N HIS A 337 2.16 16.57 4.82
CA HIS A 337 2.70 16.33 6.17
C HIS A 337 4.12 15.75 6.23
N ILE A 338 4.92 15.93 5.18
CA ILE A 338 6.31 15.45 5.13
C ILE A 338 7.28 16.56 4.73
N ALA A 339 8.50 16.20 4.32
CA ALA A 339 9.45 17.16 3.77
C ALA A 339 8.89 17.80 2.50
N ASN A 340 9.25 19.05 2.23
CA ASN A 340 8.94 19.74 0.96
C ASN A 340 7.48 19.60 0.48
N SER A 341 6.53 19.62 1.42
CA SER A 341 5.10 19.48 1.17
C SER A 341 4.30 20.35 2.15
N PRO A 342 3.00 20.58 1.89
CA PRO A 342 2.17 21.35 2.79
C PRO A 342 2.18 20.77 4.21
N ARG A 343 2.42 21.65 5.19
CA ARG A 343 2.25 21.30 6.60
C ARG A 343 0.80 21.02 6.97
N GLY A 344 -0.17 21.58 6.22
CA GLY A 344 -1.61 21.32 6.36
C GLY A 344 -2.18 21.38 7.79
N THR A 345 -3.40 20.88 7.95
CA THR A 345 -4.06 20.69 9.26
C THR A 345 -3.94 19.25 9.78
N GLY A 346 -3.59 18.30 8.90
CA GLY A 346 -3.53 16.86 9.19
C GLY A 346 -4.82 16.14 8.84
N GLY A 347 -5.85 16.88 8.44
CA GLY A 347 -7.18 16.37 8.13
C GLY A 347 -7.81 17.08 6.94
N TYR A 348 -8.98 16.62 6.54
CA TYR A 348 -9.72 17.16 5.42
C TYR A 348 -10.60 18.33 5.83
N THR A 349 -10.61 19.41 5.05
CA THR A 349 -11.66 20.44 5.13
C THR A 349 -12.93 19.90 4.49
N VAL A 350 -14.02 19.83 5.26
CA VAL A 350 -15.31 19.28 4.83
C VAL A 350 -16.07 20.28 3.95
N TRP A 351 -16.60 19.82 2.82
CA TRP A 351 -17.42 20.63 1.90
C TRP A 351 -18.89 20.27 1.93
N ARG A 352 -19.21 18.98 2.11
CA ARG A 352 -20.58 18.43 2.02
C ARG A 352 -20.93 17.66 3.30
N PRO A 353 -21.16 18.34 4.44
CA PRO A 353 -21.33 17.69 5.74
C PRO A 353 -22.58 16.80 5.84
N ASP A 354 -23.62 17.07 5.05
CA ASP A 354 -24.87 16.30 5.05
C ASP A 354 -24.78 14.97 4.30
N HIS A 355 -23.61 14.63 3.74
CA HIS A 355 -23.41 13.38 3.03
C HIS A 355 -23.48 12.17 3.96
N TRP A 356 -24.03 11.04 3.48
CA TRP A 356 -24.26 9.84 4.31
C TRP A 356 -22.98 9.31 4.96
N ALA A 357 -21.82 9.50 4.33
CA ALA A 357 -20.53 9.09 4.87
C ALA A 357 -20.22 9.77 6.22
N PHE A 358 -20.77 10.97 6.43
CA PHE A 358 -20.61 11.78 7.64
C PHE A 358 -21.80 11.69 8.60
N ALA A 359 -22.76 10.81 8.33
CA ALA A 359 -23.92 10.62 9.20
C ALA A 359 -23.47 10.36 10.65
N SER A 360 -24.20 10.94 11.60
CA SER A 360 -23.91 10.90 13.05
C SER A 360 -22.67 11.70 13.50
N LEU A 361 -22.04 12.47 12.61
CA LEU A 361 -21.03 13.47 12.98
C LEU A 361 -21.63 14.87 12.99
N PRO A 362 -21.33 15.72 13.98
CA PRO A 362 -21.84 17.09 14.06
C PRO A 362 -21.02 18.06 13.17
N LEU A 363 -20.70 17.64 11.94
CA LEU A 363 -19.85 18.40 11.02
C LEU A 363 -20.61 19.54 10.35
N ARG A 364 -19.88 20.61 10.06
CA ARG A 364 -20.28 21.74 9.21
C ARG A 364 -19.29 21.90 8.07
N ALA A 365 -19.72 22.54 6.99
CA ALA A 365 -18.81 22.91 5.92
C ALA A 365 -17.70 23.81 6.49
N GLY A 366 -16.44 23.49 6.20
CA GLY A 366 -15.25 24.14 6.74
C GLY A 366 -14.63 23.44 7.96
N ASP A 367 -15.34 22.52 8.62
CA ASP A 367 -14.75 21.74 9.72
C ASP A 367 -13.65 20.81 9.22
N VAL A 368 -12.76 20.39 10.13
CA VAL A 368 -11.62 19.53 9.81
C VAL A 368 -11.84 18.12 10.34
N LEU A 369 -11.87 17.14 9.42
CA LEU A 369 -12.02 15.71 9.68
C LEU A 369 -10.64 15.02 9.73
N GLY A 370 -10.36 14.25 10.78
CA GLY A 370 -9.18 13.37 10.88
C GLY A 370 -7.86 14.04 11.27
N ALA A 371 -7.89 15.32 11.68
CA ALA A 371 -6.67 16.06 12.06
C ALA A 371 -5.91 15.45 13.25
N ALA A 372 -6.64 14.94 14.25
CA ALA A 372 -6.03 14.34 15.45
C ALA A 372 -5.12 13.15 15.10
N GLY A 373 -5.58 12.28 14.20
CA GLY A 373 -4.82 11.15 13.69
C GLY A 373 -3.83 11.50 12.59
N THR A 374 -3.82 12.75 12.11
CA THR A 374 -3.02 13.18 10.93
C THR A 374 -3.23 12.19 9.78
N VAL A 375 -4.48 12.03 9.35
CA VAL A 375 -4.87 11.07 8.30
C VAL A 375 -4.47 11.52 6.91
N VAL A 376 -4.36 12.84 6.68
CA VAL A 376 -3.84 13.37 5.41
C VAL A 376 -2.33 13.36 5.46
N GLY A 377 -1.76 12.23 5.08
CA GLY A 377 -0.34 11.99 4.94
C GLY A 377 -0.11 10.55 4.44
N TYR A 378 1.08 10.17 4.02
CA TYR A 378 2.12 11.05 3.50
C TYR A 378 1.98 11.29 2.00
N GLU A 379 1.35 10.36 1.28
CA GLU A 379 0.96 10.47 -0.13
C GLU A 379 -0.56 10.52 -0.23
N CYS A 380 -1.04 11.30 -1.18
CA CYS A 380 -2.44 11.64 -1.31
C CYS A 380 -2.85 11.66 -2.79
N ASP A 381 -4.07 11.26 -3.05
CA ASP A 381 -4.66 11.26 -4.39
C ASP A 381 -5.72 12.36 -4.50
N GLY A 382 -5.77 12.97 -5.68
CA GLY A 382 -6.67 14.08 -5.96
C GLY A 382 -7.33 13.98 -7.32
N CYS A 383 -8.06 15.01 -7.69
CA CYS A 383 -8.57 15.19 -9.04
C CYS A 383 -8.46 16.67 -9.44
N GLU A 384 -8.62 16.94 -10.73
CA GLU A 384 -8.75 18.30 -11.22
C GLU A 384 -10.09 18.89 -10.77
N LEU A 385 -10.01 20.00 -10.05
CA LEU A 385 -11.15 20.63 -9.39
C LEU A 385 -11.44 22.01 -9.97
N GLU A 386 -12.71 22.37 -9.98
CA GLU A 386 -13.15 23.75 -10.13
C GLU A 386 -14.18 24.11 -9.05
N LEU A 387 -14.17 25.38 -8.63
CA LEU A 387 -15.18 25.90 -7.71
C LEU A 387 -16.39 26.39 -8.49
N ARG A 388 -17.56 25.85 -8.17
CA ARG A 388 -18.87 26.34 -8.65
C ARG A 388 -19.69 26.73 -7.45
N ASP A 389 -20.14 27.98 -7.41
CA ASP A 389 -20.95 28.54 -6.31
C ASP A 389 -20.34 28.29 -4.91
N GLY A 390 -19.00 28.31 -4.81
CA GLY A 390 -18.27 28.12 -3.55
C GLY A 390 -18.01 26.66 -3.15
N LEU A 391 -18.43 25.67 -3.94
CA LEU A 391 -18.17 24.25 -3.71
C LEU A 391 -17.24 23.66 -4.76
N PRO A 392 -16.36 22.70 -4.41
CA PRO A 392 -15.50 22.02 -5.37
C PRO A 392 -16.27 20.95 -6.12
N PHE A 393 -15.99 20.84 -7.42
CA PHE A 393 -16.48 19.81 -8.32
C PHE A 393 -15.34 19.28 -9.18
N ALA A 394 -15.34 17.98 -9.46
CA ALA A 394 -14.44 17.41 -10.45
C ALA A 394 -14.76 17.99 -11.84
N THR A 395 -13.71 18.29 -12.61
CA THR A 395 -13.85 18.80 -13.98
C THR A 395 -14.13 17.66 -14.97
N GLY A 396 -13.64 16.46 -14.65
CA GLY A 396 -13.66 15.26 -15.49
C GLY A 396 -12.74 15.32 -16.71
N ARG A 397 -11.79 16.27 -16.75
CA ARG A 397 -10.78 16.36 -17.82
C ARG A 397 -9.61 15.38 -17.63
N ASP A 398 -9.39 14.92 -16.41
CA ASP A 398 -8.32 14.01 -16.01
C ASP A 398 -8.79 12.54 -15.90
N GLY A 399 -9.99 12.22 -16.37
CA GLY A 399 -10.60 10.90 -16.24
C GLY A 399 -11.49 10.74 -15.01
N THR A 400 -11.52 11.71 -14.09
CA THR A 400 -12.43 11.66 -12.93
C THR A 400 -13.90 11.65 -13.39
N PRO A 401 -14.73 10.72 -12.90
CA PRO A 401 -16.15 10.69 -13.24
C PRO A 401 -16.85 12.00 -12.88
N ARG A 402 -17.72 12.48 -13.78
CA ARG A 402 -18.38 13.79 -13.61
C ARG A 402 -19.40 13.82 -12.47
N ASP A 403 -19.88 12.66 -12.06
CA ASP A 403 -20.74 12.46 -10.89
C ASP A 403 -19.94 12.27 -9.59
N PHE A 404 -18.60 12.36 -9.63
CA PHE A 404 -17.77 12.31 -8.43
C PHE A 404 -18.09 13.44 -7.46
N SER A 405 -18.59 13.05 -6.30
CA SER A 405 -18.93 13.95 -5.21
C SER A 405 -17.70 14.21 -4.34
N VAL A 406 -17.15 15.42 -4.45
CA VAL A 406 -16.02 15.89 -3.65
C VAL A 406 -16.51 16.21 -2.23
N LEU A 407 -16.27 15.34 -1.26
CA LEU A 407 -16.83 15.51 0.09
C LEU A 407 -15.95 16.37 0.97
N ALA A 408 -14.63 16.19 0.89
CA ALA A 408 -13.65 16.90 1.70
C ALA A 408 -12.30 16.97 0.98
N THR A 409 -11.49 18.01 1.23
CA THR A 409 -10.17 18.16 0.59
C THR A 409 -9.09 18.65 1.54
N ALA A 410 -7.83 18.33 1.29
CA ALA A 410 -6.68 18.92 1.95
C ALA A 410 -5.54 19.23 0.95
N PRO A 411 -4.69 20.25 1.17
CA PRO A 411 -3.59 20.57 0.27
C PRO A 411 -2.54 19.45 0.21
N ALA A 412 -2.02 19.18 -0.99
CA ALA A 412 -0.90 18.27 -1.26
C ALA A 412 0.05 18.90 -2.29
N HIS A 413 1.23 18.30 -2.49
CA HIS A 413 2.24 18.79 -3.43
C HIS A 413 3.08 17.66 -4.01
N LEU A 414 3.18 17.58 -5.34
CA LEU A 414 4.10 16.66 -6.00
C LEU A 414 5.53 17.19 -5.94
N TRP A 415 6.50 16.34 -5.58
CA TRP A 415 7.89 16.74 -5.52
C TRP A 415 8.54 16.91 -6.90
N GLU A 416 9.31 17.98 -7.05
CA GLU A 416 10.34 18.05 -8.08
C GLU A 416 11.52 17.13 -7.74
N THR A 417 12.30 16.73 -8.76
CA THR A 417 13.55 15.97 -8.55
C THR A 417 14.49 16.65 -7.56
N SER A 418 14.55 17.99 -7.57
CA SER A 418 15.37 18.79 -6.65
C SER A 418 14.87 18.82 -5.21
N GLU A 419 13.62 18.43 -4.98
CA GLU A 419 12.98 18.35 -3.66
C GLU A 419 13.14 16.96 -3.02
N ALA A 420 13.73 16.01 -3.75
CA ALA A 420 14.00 14.66 -3.24
C ALA A 420 14.77 14.70 -1.92
N VAL A 421 14.35 13.88 -0.97
CA VAL A 421 15.10 13.64 0.26
C VAL A 421 16.29 12.70 -0.02
N GLY A 422 17.37 12.81 0.75
CA GLY A 422 18.57 12.00 0.54
C GLY A 422 18.31 10.50 0.64
N GLY A 423 19.03 9.70 -0.17
CA GLY A 423 18.90 8.23 -0.24
C GLY A 423 18.23 7.72 -1.52
N MET A 424 17.76 8.63 -2.39
CA MET A 424 17.31 8.30 -3.75
C MET A 424 18.50 8.03 -4.68
N ASP A 425 18.31 7.17 -5.67
CA ASP A 425 19.29 6.90 -6.73
C ASP A 425 19.50 8.14 -7.63
N ASP A 426 20.66 8.25 -8.26
CA ASP A 426 20.99 9.35 -9.18
C ASP A 426 20.05 9.42 -10.40
N SER A 427 19.39 8.32 -10.75
CA SER A 427 18.38 8.24 -11.80
C SER A 427 16.96 8.61 -11.35
N TYR A 428 16.76 8.96 -10.08
CA TYR A 428 15.45 9.38 -9.58
C TYR A 428 14.95 10.63 -10.30
N ILE A 429 13.69 10.58 -10.72
CA ILE A 429 12.97 11.71 -11.32
C ILE A 429 11.74 11.93 -10.43
N GLY A 430 11.62 13.15 -9.89
CA GLY A 430 10.49 13.53 -9.06
C GLY A 430 9.17 13.43 -9.83
N GLU A 431 8.10 13.06 -9.13
CA GLU A 431 6.82 12.78 -9.75
C GLU A 431 6.24 14.04 -10.41
N LEU A 432 6.58 15.24 -9.94
CA LEU A 432 6.19 16.48 -10.61
C LEU A 432 6.85 16.64 -11.98
N ASN A 433 8.14 16.33 -12.09
CA ASN A 433 8.86 16.35 -13.37
C ASN A 433 8.27 15.33 -14.34
N TRP A 434 8.03 14.11 -13.85
CA TRP A 434 7.48 13.03 -14.66
C TRP A 434 6.06 13.35 -15.15
N VAL A 435 5.18 13.80 -14.27
CA VAL A 435 3.81 14.22 -14.62
C VAL A 435 3.83 15.39 -15.62
N ALA A 436 4.69 16.38 -15.40
CA ALA A 436 4.84 17.50 -16.33
C ALA A 436 5.28 17.05 -17.73
N GLU A 437 6.24 16.13 -17.81
CA GLU A 437 6.68 15.55 -19.08
C GLU A 437 5.56 14.76 -19.77
N ARG A 438 5.01 13.78 -19.06
CA ARG A 438 4.16 12.76 -19.67
C ARG A 438 2.75 13.27 -19.92
N ILE A 439 2.15 14.01 -18.98
CA ILE A 439 0.79 14.54 -19.10
C ILE A 439 0.81 15.98 -19.62
N GLY A 440 1.78 16.79 -19.19
CA GLY A 440 1.95 18.15 -19.69
C GLY A 440 2.57 18.24 -21.09
N GLY A 441 3.15 17.15 -21.59
CA GLY A 441 3.76 17.03 -22.92
C GLY A 441 5.24 17.46 -22.98
N ALA A 442 5.77 18.06 -21.91
CA ALA A 442 7.19 18.42 -21.76
C ALA A 442 7.52 18.80 -20.31
N ASP A 443 8.72 18.45 -19.84
CA ASP A 443 9.21 18.89 -18.53
C ASP A 443 9.66 20.37 -18.59
N THR A 444 8.72 21.29 -18.37
CA THR A 444 8.98 22.74 -18.33
C THR A 444 8.49 23.34 -17.01
N PRO A 445 9.05 24.46 -16.53
CA PRO A 445 8.57 25.12 -15.32
C PRO A 445 7.07 25.47 -15.35
N GLU A 446 6.56 25.87 -16.52
CA GLU A 446 5.13 26.15 -16.73
C GLU A 446 4.28 24.87 -16.54
N ASN A 447 4.71 23.75 -17.12
CA ASN A 447 4.01 22.49 -16.97
C ASN A 447 4.09 21.96 -15.53
N ARG A 448 5.24 22.05 -14.86
CA ARG A 448 5.35 21.70 -13.44
C ARG A 448 4.38 22.52 -12.59
N LEU A 449 4.31 23.84 -12.80
CA LEU A 449 3.42 24.69 -12.00
C LEU A 449 1.93 24.31 -12.13
N ARG A 450 1.52 23.74 -13.28
CA ARG A 450 0.14 23.25 -13.49
C ARG A 450 -0.22 22.05 -12.60
N PHE A 451 0.76 21.23 -12.18
CA PHE A 451 0.54 20.00 -11.41
C PHE A 451 1.09 20.08 -9.98
N ALA A 452 1.90 21.09 -9.66
CA ALA A 452 2.56 21.22 -8.35
C ALA A 452 1.56 21.26 -7.19
N HIS A 453 0.47 22.02 -7.33
CA HIS A 453 -0.47 22.30 -6.24
C HIS A 453 -1.70 21.38 -6.27
N GLY A 454 -1.48 20.12 -5.89
CA GLY A 454 -2.55 19.14 -5.79
C GLY A 454 -3.34 19.19 -4.48
N ARG A 455 -4.28 18.25 -4.35
CA ARG A 455 -5.10 18.07 -3.14
C ARG A 455 -5.34 16.60 -2.86
N ALA A 456 -5.29 16.21 -1.59
CA ALA A 456 -5.97 15.00 -1.13
C ALA A 456 -7.48 15.22 -1.28
N VAL A 457 -8.19 14.29 -1.90
CA VAL A 457 -9.64 14.39 -2.13
C VAL A 457 -10.37 13.16 -1.61
N LEU A 458 -11.23 13.37 -0.62
CA LEU A 458 -12.16 12.36 -0.12
C LEU A 458 -13.47 12.48 -0.90
N GLY A 459 -13.96 11.39 -1.47
CA GLY A 459 -15.15 11.43 -2.31
C GLY A 459 -15.76 10.08 -2.64
N THR A 460 -16.83 10.13 -3.43
CA THR A 460 -17.56 8.94 -3.88
C THR A 460 -18.22 9.18 -5.23
N PHE A 461 -18.42 8.11 -6.00
CA PHE A 461 -19.10 8.12 -7.29
C PHE A 461 -19.70 6.75 -7.60
N ARG A 462 -20.49 6.66 -8.67
CA ARG A 462 -20.95 5.36 -9.18
C ARG A 462 -20.12 4.95 -10.38
N ARG A 463 -19.74 3.67 -10.43
CA ARG A 463 -19.13 3.03 -11.59
C ARG A 463 -19.94 1.82 -11.98
N GLY A 464 -20.34 1.74 -13.25
CA GLY A 464 -21.32 0.78 -13.74
C GLY A 464 -22.54 0.66 -12.82
N ARG A 465 -22.74 -0.51 -12.21
CA ARG A 465 -23.84 -0.73 -11.25
C ARG A 465 -23.43 -0.51 -9.79
N GLY A 466 -22.14 -0.46 -9.50
CA GLY A 466 -21.56 -0.35 -8.16
C GLY A 466 -21.39 1.08 -7.66
N GLU A 467 -20.73 1.18 -6.50
CA GLU A 467 -20.38 2.44 -5.84
C GLU A 467 -18.92 2.38 -5.36
N VAL A 468 -18.20 3.49 -5.49
CA VAL A 468 -16.82 3.62 -5.07
C VAL A 468 -16.71 4.73 -4.03
N PHE A 469 -15.99 4.47 -2.94
CA PHE A 469 -15.60 5.47 -1.94
C PHE A 469 -14.09 5.53 -1.84
N THR A 470 -13.52 6.72 -1.80
CA THR A 470 -12.07 6.93 -1.64
C THR A 470 -11.78 7.98 -0.57
N THR A 471 -10.77 7.73 0.24
CA THR A 471 -10.18 8.74 1.11
C THR A 471 -9.14 9.56 0.38
N GLY A 472 -8.40 8.96 -0.56
CA GLY A 472 -7.32 9.62 -1.29
C GLY A 472 -6.13 9.99 -0.39
N CYS A 473 -5.83 9.17 0.63
CA CYS A 473 -4.66 9.31 1.50
C CYS A 473 -4.23 7.98 2.10
N THR A 474 -2.92 7.84 2.29
CA THR A 474 -2.32 6.62 2.86
C THR A 474 -2.66 6.46 4.35
N ASP A 475 -2.59 7.53 5.13
CA ASP A 475 -2.58 7.46 6.59
C ASP A 475 -3.97 7.38 7.25
N TRP A 476 -5.03 7.09 6.48
CA TRP A 476 -6.40 6.97 7.01
C TRP A 476 -6.50 6.03 8.21
N ALA A 477 -5.83 4.88 8.15
CA ALA A 477 -5.88 3.84 9.19
C ALA A 477 -5.39 4.32 10.56
N TYR A 478 -4.46 5.29 10.62
CA TYR A 478 -4.00 5.88 11.88
C TYR A 478 -5.09 6.68 12.61
N GLY A 479 -6.07 7.18 11.85
CA GLY A 479 -7.22 7.90 12.39
C GLY A 479 -8.26 7.01 13.08
N LEU A 480 -8.24 5.68 12.88
CA LEU A 480 -9.30 4.78 13.35
C LEU A 480 -9.44 4.69 14.88
N THR A 481 -8.51 5.27 15.63
CA THR A 481 -8.61 5.46 17.09
C THR A 481 -9.44 6.68 17.49
N HIS A 482 -9.83 7.52 16.52
CA HIS A 482 -10.61 8.74 16.71
C HIS A 482 -12.04 8.59 16.16
N ASN A 483 -13.00 9.20 16.87
CA ASN A 483 -14.43 9.03 16.62
C ASN A 483 -14.87 9.41 15.20
N ASP A 484 -14.30 10.47 14.65
CA ASP A 484 -14.68 10.98 13.35
C ASP A 484 -14.29 10.02 12.21
N VAL A 485 -13.04 9.56 12.19
CA VAL A 485 -12.54 8.61 11.19
C VAL A 485 -13.17 7.23 11.35
N THR A 486 -13.34 6.72 12.59
CA THR A 486 -14.04 5.43 12.81
C THR A 486 -15.51 5.50 12.36
N THR A 487 -16.19 6.62 12.59
CA THR A 487 -17.59 6.79 12.17
C THR A 487 -17.71 6.79 10.65
N VAL A 488 -16.85 7.54 9.94
CA VAL A 488 -16.84 7.54 8.47
C VAL A 488 -16.56 6.15 7.92
N THR A 489 -15.54 5.47 8.44
CA THR A 489 -15.17 4.12 7.99
C THR A 489 -16.31 3.12 8.23
N THR A 490 -16.97 3.20 9.39
CA THR A 490 -18.14 2.36 9.72
C THR A 490 -19.31 2.65 8.78
N ASN A 491 -19.63 3.91 8.53
CA ASN A 491 -20.72 4.30 7.63
C ASN A 491 -20.51 3.75 6.20
N VAL A 492 -19.27 3.77 5.71
CA VAL A 492 -18.90 3.22 4.39
C VAL A 492 -19.09 1.71 4.37
N LEU A 493 -18.54 0.98 5.36
CA LEU A 493 -18.67 -0.47 5.42
C LEU A 493 -20.14 -0.90 5.59
N GLU A 494 -20.90 -0.29 6.50
CA GLU A 494 -22.34 -0.56 6.67
C GLU A 494 -23.10 -0.39 5.37
N ARG A 495 -22.86 0.71 4.64
CA ARG A 495 -23.52 0.96 3.36
C ARG A 495 -23.15 -0.09 2.31
N PHE A 496 -21.87 -0.43 2.18
CA PHE A 496 -21.39 -1.34 1.13
C PHE A 496 -21.74 -2.80 1.42
N VAL A 497 -21.81 -3.18 2.70
CA VAL A 497 -22.13 -4.55 3.11
C VAL A 497 -23.64 -4.79 3.23
N HIS A 498 -24.41 -3.81 3.72
CA HIS A 498 -25.83 -3.98 4.05
C HIS A 498 -26.81 -3.19 3.16
N GLY A 499 -26.28 -2.32 2.28
CA GLY A 499 -27.08 -1.54 1.33
C GLY A 499 -27.77 -0.32 1.95
N HIS A 500 -28.54 0.42 1.14
CA HIS A 500 -29.12 1.73 1.48
C HIS A 500 -30.27 1.73 2.52
N GLY A 501 -30.50 0.65 3.27
CA GLY A 501 -31.72 0.44 4.07
C GLY A 501 -31.53 0.09 5.54
N GLN A 502 -30.33 -0.23 6.01
CA GLN A 502 -30.08 -0.49 7.43
C GLN A 502 -29.32 0.69 8.02
N ALA A 503 -30.06 1.70 8.48
CA ALA A 503 -29.51 2.71 9.37
C ALA A 503 -29.02 1.99 10.64
N ALA A 504 -27.81 2.36 11.09
CA ALA A 504 -27.11 1.85 12.27
C ALA A 504 -28.04 1.49 13.44
N GLY A 505 -28.43 0.22 13.51
CA GLY A 505 -29.01 -0.39 14.69
C GLY A 505 -27.87 -1.04 15.45
N ALA A 506 -27.49 -0.43 16.57
CA ALA A 506 -26.42 -0.83 17.49
C ALA A 506 -26.03 -2.32 17.41
N ARG A 507 -24.79 -2.59 16.98
CA ARG A 507 -24.04 -3.78 17.40
C ARG A 507 -23.25 -3.45 18.67
#